data_AF-A0A4U8UNY9-F1
#
_entry.id   AF-A0A4U8UNY9-F1
#
_cell.length_a   1.000
_cell.length_b   1.000
_cell.length_c   1.000
_cell.angle_alpha   90.00
_cell.angle_beta   90.00
_cell.angle_gamma   90.00
#
_symmetry.space_group_name_H-M   'P 1'
#
loop_
_entity.id
_entity.type
_entity.pdbx_description
1 polymer ?
#
loop_
_entity_poly.entity_id
_entity_poly.type
_entity_poly.pdbx_seq_one_letter_code
_entity_poly.pdbx_strand_id
1 'polypeptide(L)'
;MIVIKPSSGGIFSLEDHDQSARAAADIPDQAGFSAAVASARVLLLPPARLLAARVKEQHDLCVSRRVNDVQNPYLIAMWHQLQHQRRHRAVVGSGIRRMLTQYSTLLLFLFLLNGVTSQLKPPITSQFKCLSNGCCDQHEWCRFWASECKGNPDWMGFNCQLACSTCPMMNQNNNNNGGGGGGGGGGAGAQNANVAPAGDCNAIRNDPSTAAIRMLKSGLVNPIEDLSSRVLLSIDDITRSVSTGCVPSLQTADCQRSLCYHMFYRSFDGTCNNLNKPLLGAAFRPYLRHLPPEYDNGVSEPVSSLRVTRPTAREATRVLLSSAQNVQHDKFNSLLMQWGQFMSHDMAKTTLQPSAQCTSCEPVPSKCIPVRISPMDTNQAFKQRQCLKISRSAPVCGTGQNSPREQLNENTGFVDASMIYGSSSKDLHKFRDGRTGLLKMDVFNNQRVLPFDHSKCGSPDKCSASFTAGDIRANLFIGLASMHILFAREHNRVATILSNINPGWSGDRVFQEGRKIVGAQVQAILYREFLPKILGNSIGNVIGPYKGYNPEVNPTVANVFTTSAYRFGHGMLQSYPLI
;
A
#
# COMPACT_ATOMS: atom_id res chain seq x y z
N MET A 1 -1.77 22.14 13.63
CA MET A 1 -0.74 23.19 13.58
C MET A 1 -0.57 23.76 14.97
N ILE A 2 0.46 23.33 15.69
CA ILE A 2 0.95 24.01 16.88
C ILE A 2 2.44 24.17 16.63
N VAL A 3 2.88 25.41 16.48
CA VAL A 3 4.29 25.79 16.36
C VAL A 3 4.81 25.96 17.79
N ILE A 4 5.78 25.16 18.20
CA ILE A 4 6.49 25.38 19.47
C ILE A 4 7.92 25.81 19.13
N LYS A 5 8.27 27.04 19.50
CA LYS A 5 9.66 27.53 19.54
C LYS A 5 10.32 27.08 20.86
N PRO A 6 11.61 26.71 20.87
CA PRO A 6 12.31 26.34 22.09
C PRO A 6 13.11 27.50 22.71
N SER A 7 13.48 27.27 23.98
CA SER A 7 14.42 27.97 24.88
C SER A 7 13.84 29.12 25.71
N SER A 8 14.06 29.18 27.03
CA SER A 8 15.38 29.14 27.68
C SER A 8 15.33 28.80 29.19
N GLY A 9 16.41 28.15 29.66
CA GLY A 9 17.06 28.12 30.99
C GLY A 9 16.29 28.26 32.31
N GLY A 10 16.59 27.37 33.26
CA GLY A 10 16.37 27.59 34.70
C GLY A 10 16.63 26.34 35.55
N ILE A 11 17.69 26.38 36.37
CA ILE A 11 18.06 25.42 37.42
C ILE A 11 17.25 25.71 38.69
N PHE A 12 16.84 24.68 39.46
CA PHE A 12 16.66 24.56 40.95
C PHE A 12 15.71 23.36 41.22
N SER A 13 16.21 22.21 41.73
CA SER A 13 16.35 21.77 43.13
C SER A 13 15.03 21.48 43.89
N LEU A 14 14.89 20.18 44.23
CA LEU A 14 14.27 19.52 45.40
C LEU A 14 13.25 20.28 46.27
N GLU A 15 12.10 19.64 46.51
CA GLU A 15 11.60 19.43 47.88
C GLU A 15 10.58 18.28 47.95
N ASP A 16 10.75 17.46 48.98
CA ASP A 16 9.91 16.35 49.43
C ASP A 16 8.53 16.83 49.89
N HIS A 17 7.51 15.98 49.73
CA HIS A 17 6.50 15.82 50.76
C HIS A 17 5.88 14.42 50.73
N ASP A 18 6.21 13.70 51.79
CA ASP A 18 5.61 12.47 52.27
C ASP A 18 4.20 12.74 52.85
N GLN A 19 3.30 11.76 52.72
CA GLN A 19 2.43 11.21 53.78
C GLN A 19 1.08 10.67 53.29
N SER A 20 0.91 9.36 53.55
CA SER A 20 -0.32 8.72 54.11
C SER A 20 -1.55 8.59 53.17
N ALA A 21 -2.43 7.59 53.21
CA ALA A 21 -2.64 6.46 54.11
C ALA A 21 -3.47 5.35 53.39
N ARG A 22 -3.43 4.17 54.00
CA ARG A 22 -4.15 2.92 53.71
C ARG A 22 -5.64 2.96 54.08
N ALA A 23 -6.46 2.14 53.41
CA ALA A 23 -7.53 1.25 53.93
C ALA A 23 -8.46 0.84 52.74
N ALA A 24 -8.53 -0.44 52.33
CA ALA A 24 -9.43 -1.50 52.83
C ALA A 24 -10.93 -1.21 52.57
N ALA A 25 -11.85 -2.12 52.27
CA ALA A 25 -11.94 -3.49 51.74
C ALA A 25 -13.48 -3.75 51.56
N ASP A 26 -13.86 -4.65 50.66
CA ASP A 26 -15.05 -5.55 50.66
C ASP A 26 -16.52 -5.03 50.65
N ILE A 27 -17.21 -5.24 49.50
CA ILE A 27 -18.31 -6.23 49.22
C ILE A 27 -19.42 -6.41 50.31
N PRO A 28 -20.75 -6.41 49.99
CA PRO A 28 -21.37 -7.49 49.20
C PRO A 28 -22.59 -7.24 48.28
N ASP A 29 -22.80 -8.29 47.47
CA ASP A 29 -23.92 -8.64 46.59
C ASP A 29 -25.32 -8.63 47.23
N GLN A 30 -26.33 -8.36 46.41
CA GLN A 30 -27.37 -9.33 45.96
C GLN A 30 -28.69 -8.63 45.61
N ALA A 31 -29.28 -9.06 44.48
CA ALA A 31 -30.70 -9.45 44.31
C ALA A 31 -31.20 -9.13 42.89
N GLY A 32 -31.52 -10.18 42.13
CA GLY A 32 -32.31 -10.07 40.90
C GLY A 32 -33.81 -10.05 41.19
N PHE A 33 -34.61 -9.63 40.20
CA PHE A 33 -35.96 -10.16 39.99
C PHE A 33 -36.40 -9.92 38.53
N SER A 34 -37.18 -10.87 38.04
CA SER A 34 -37.64 -11.03 36.66
C SER A 34 -39.06 -10.50 36.45
N ALA A 35 -39.38 -10.27 35.17
CA ALA A 35 -40.69 -10.32 34.51
C ALA A 35 -41.69 -9.16 34.69
N ALA A 36 -42.08 -8.56 33.54
CA ALA A 36 -43.48 -8.47 33.12
C ALA A 36 -43.60 -8.09 31.63
N VAL A 37 -44.51 -8.81 30.97
CA VAL A 37 -44.99 -8.69 29.60
C VAL A 37 -46.11 -7.65 29.53
N ALA A 38 -46.20 -6.85 28.46
CA ALA A 38 -47.47 -6.33 27.97
C ALA A 38 -47.40 -5.96 26.48
N SER A 39 -48.33 -6.56 25.73
CA SER A 39 -48.57 -6.45 24.31
C SER A 39 -49.39 -5.20 23.94
N ALA A 40 -49.19 -4.67 22.73
CA ALA A 40 -50.27 -4.06 21.94
C ALA A 40 -49.96 -4.18 20.43
N ARG A 41 -50.76 -4.99 19.74
CA ARG A 41 -50.95 -5.05 18.28
C ARG A 41 -52.16 -4.20 17.90
N VAL A 42 -52.25 -3.77 16.63
CA VAL A 42 -53.43 -3.45 15.76
C VAL A 42 -52.98 -2.31 14.80
N LEU A 43 -53.17 -2.29 13.47
CA LEU A 43 -53.71 -3.17 12.43
C LEU A 43 -53.28 -2.62 11.02
N LEU A 44 -53.00 -3.52 10.06
CA LEU A 44 -53.37 -3.59 8.61
C LEU A 44 -53.47 -2.30 7.74
N LEU A 45 -52.65 -2.05 6.68
CA LEU A 45 -52.51 -2.61 5.30
C LEU A 45 -53.09 -1.66 4.16
N PRO A 46 -52.66 -1.77 2.87
CA PRO A 46 -52.43 -0.69 1.86
C PRO A 46 -53.44 -0.74 0.66
N PRO A 47 -53.27 -0.10 -0.55
CA PRO A 47 -52.25 -0.44 -1.59
C PRO A 47 -51.83 0.61 -2.69
N ALA A 48 -50.69 0.32 -3.36
CA ALA A 48 -50.37 0.30 -4.82
C ALA A 48 -50.28 1.54 -5.79
N ARG A 49 -49.12 1.56 -6.52
CA ARG A 49 -48.85 1.79 -7.99
C ARG A 49 -49.13 3.22 -8.57
N LEU A 50 -48.36 3.85 -9.48
CA LEU A 50 -47.72 3.43 -10.75
C LEU A 50 -46.73 4.50 -11.29
N LEU A 51 -45.76 4.03 -12.08
CA LEU A 51 -44.88 4.60 -13.12
C LEU A 51 -44.80 6.12 -13.48
N ALA A 52 -43.54 6.58 -13.56
CA ALA A 52 -42.83 7.22 -14.69
C ALA A 52 -43.55 8.13 -15.71
N ALA A 53 -43.11 9.40 -15.83
CA ALA A 53 -42.41 9.97 -17.01
C ALA A 53 -42.30 11.52 -16.99
N ARG A 54 -41.16 12.03 -17.53
CA ARG A 54 -40.85 13.41 -18.04
C ARG A 54 -40.75 14.54 -17.01
N VAL A 55 -39.58 15.12 -16.72
CA VAL A 55 -38.68 15.96 -17.54
C VAL A 55 -39.41 17.12 -18.23
N LYS A 56 -39.25 18.33 -17.66
CA LYS A 56 -38.89 19.63 -18.28
C LYS A 56 -39.66 20.78 -17.60
N GLU A 57 -38.94 21.85 -17.26
CA GLU A 57 -39.41 23.15 -16.74
C GLU A 57 -40.01 23.19 -15.33
N GLN A 58 -39.22 23.67 -14.35
CA GLN A 58 -39.65 24.67 -13.37
C GLN A 58 -38.48 25.05 -12.46
N HIS A 59 -37.66 25.97 -12.95
CA HIS A 59 -36.69 26.69 -12.13
C HIS A 59 -36.80 28.16 -12.47
N ASP A 60 -37.93 28.75 -12.10
CA ASP A 60 -38.17 30.19 -12.00
C ASP A 60 -39.58 30.37 -11.43
N LEU A 61 -39.69 30.57 -10.11
CA LEU A 61 -40.82 31.19 -9.38
C LEU A 61 -40.63 30.96 -7.88
N CYS A 62 -39.75 31.73 -7.21
CA CYS A 62 -39.89 32.06 -5.79
C CYS A 62 -38.85 33.09 -5.27
N VAL A 63 -38.63 34.21 -5.97
CA VAL A 63 -38.12 35.43 -5.30
C VAL A 63 -38.76 36.65 -5.95
N SER A 64 -40.06 36.84 -5.70
CA SER A 64 -40.70 38.15 -5.86
C SER A 64 -41.78 38.28 -4.80
N ARG A 65 -41.37 38.69 -3.61
CA ARG A 65 -42.23 39.27 -2.57
C ARG A 65 -41.36 39.83 -1.44
N ARG A 66 -40.95 41.08 -1.62
CA ARG A 66 -40.78 42.14 -0.61
C ARG A 66 -39.81 43.17 -1.20
N VAL A 67 -40.34 44.31 -1.65
CA VAL A 67 -40.06 45.66 -1.13
C VAL A 67 -41.08 46.58 -1.81
N ASN A 68 -42.26 46.70 -1.20
CA ASN A 68 -43.04 47.94 -1.29
C ASN A 68 -42.58 48.76 -0.09
N ASP A 69 -41.71 49.71 -0.34
CA ASP A 69 -41.64 51.01 0.31
C ASP A 69 -40.34 51.69 -0.11
N VAL A 70 -40.48 52.83 -0.78
CA VAL A 70 -39.62 54.03 -0.80
C VAL A 70 -39.94 54.79 -2.10
N GLN A 71 -40.73 55.85 -1.95
CA GLN A 71 -40.87 56.91 -2.94
C GLN A 71 -39.59 57.76 -2.90
N ASN A 72 -38.68 57.58 -3.87
CA ASN A 72 -37.59 58.52 -4.10
C ASN A 72 -37.35 58.73 -5.62
N PRO A 73 -37.65 59.91 -6.18
CA PRO A 73 -37.56 60.19 -7.62
C PRO A 73 -36.12 60.21 -8.19
N TYR A 74 -35.07 60.20 -7.36
CA TYR A 74 -33.68 60.13 -7.84
C TYR A 74 -33.21 58.71 -8.21
N LEU A 75 -33.86 57.66 -7.68
CA LEU A 75 -33.50 56.25 -7.99
C LEU A 75 -34.14 55.74 -9.30
N ILE A 76 -35.22 56.36 -9.76
CA ILE A 76 -35.87 56.06 -11.05
C ILE A 76 -35.04 56.64 -12.22
N ALA A 77 -34.43 57.82 -12.03
CA ALA A 77 -33.54 58.43 -13.03
C ALA A 77 -32.22 57.63 -13.22
N MET A 78 -31.68 57.06 -12.14
CA MET A 78 -30.45 56.26 -12.21
C MET A 78 -30.65 54.89 -12.87
N TRP A 79 -31.89 54.34 -12.81
CA TRP A 79 -32.25 53.08 -13.47
C TRP A 79 -32.41 53.23 -15.00
N HIS A 80 -32.94 54.36 -15.48
CA HIS A 80 -33.02 54.69 -16.91
C HIS A 80 -31.65 54.96 -17.55
N GLN A 81 -30.69 55.52 -16.80
CA GLN A 81 -29.33 55.77 -17.29
C GLN A 81 -28.46 54.49 -17.36
N LEU A 82 -28.75 53.48 -16.52
CA LEU A 82 -28.09 52.17 -16.54
C LEU A 82 -28.64 51.21 -17.61
N GLN A 83 -29.85 51.41 -18.13
CA GLN A 83 -30.33 50.66 -19.31
C GLN A 83 -29.82 51.21 -20.64
N HIS A 84 -29.46 52.49 -20.73
CA HIS A 84 -28.88 53.08 -21.95
C HIS A 84 -27.38 52.73 -22.12
N GLN A 85 -26.65 52.46 -21.03
CA GLN A 85 -25.25 51.98 -21.06
C GLN A 85 -25.12 50.46 -21.33
N ARG A 86 -26.20 49.68 -21.21
CA ARG A 86 -26.22 48.24 -21.53
C ARG A 86 -26.52 47.91 -23.00
N ARG A 87 -27.05 48.84 -23.80
CA ARG A 87 -27.29 48.64 -25.25
C ARG A 87 -26.11 49.03 -26.17
N HIS A 88 -25.11 49.76 -25.67
CA HIS A 88 -23.91 50.11 -26.47
C HIS A 88 -22.72 49.13 -26.33
N ARG A 89 -22.72 48.21 -25.35
CA ARG A 89 -21.67 47.19 -25.19
C ARG A 89 -21.94 45.86 -25.90
N ALA A 90 -23.09 45.71 -26.57
CA ALA A 90 -23.49 44.47 -27.24
C ALA A 90 -23.17 44.41 -28.75
N VAL A 91 -22.67 45.48 -29.37
CA VAL A 91 -22.43 45.55 -30.85
C VAL A 91 -20.94 45.69 -31.23
N VAL A 92 -20.02 45.87 -30.27
CA VAL A 92 -18.57 45.98 -30.54
C VAL A 92 -17.78 44.73 -30.08
N GLY A 93 -18.45 43.75 -29.46
CA GLY A 93 -17.81 42.55 -28.89
C GLY A 93 -17.75 41.29 -29.77
N SER A 94 -18.44 41.27 -30.93
CA SER A 94 -18.54 40.05 -31.76
C SER A 94 -17.58 40.00 -32.96
N GLY A 95 -16.99 41.13 -33.38
CA GLY A 95 -15.99 41.18 -34.46
C GLY A 95 -14.57 40.82 -34.02
N ILE A 96 -14.17 41.26 -32.82
CA ILE A 96 -12.79 41.06 -32.32
C ILE A 96 -12.57 39.63 -31.79
N ARG A 97 -13.63 38.94 -31.32
CA ARG A 97 -13.54 37.54 -30.87
C ARG A 97 -13.43 36.52 -32.01
N ARG A 98 -13.85 36.85 -33.24
CA ARG A 98 -13.67 35.97 -34.43
C ARG A 98 -12.32 36.14 -35.11
N MET A 99 -11.70 37.34 -35.04
CA MET A 99 -10.36 37.56 -35.56
C MET A 99 -9.26 36.96 -34.66
N LEU A 100 -9.38 37.09 -33.33
CA LEU A 100 -8.37 36.58 -32.39
C LEU A 100 -8.34 35.04 -32.26
N THR A 101 -9.44 34.36 -32.57
CA THR A 101 -9.50 32.89 -32.62
C THR A 101 -8.95 32.32 -33.93
N GLN A 102 -9.05 33.03 -35.06
CA GLN A 102 -8.44 32.61 -36.32
C GLN A 102 -6.91 32.81 -36.35
N TYR A 103 -6.39 33.90 -35.77
CA TYR A 103 -4.93 34.08 -35.68
C TYR A 103 -4.28 33.14 -34.65
N SER A 104 -4.94 32.85 -33.52
CA SER A 104 -4.41 31.92 -32.51
C SER A 104 -4.42 30.47 -32.99
N THR A 105 -5.37 30.06 -33.83
CA THR A 105 -5.41 28.70 -34.39
C THR A 105 -4.42 28.52 -35.54
N LEU A 106 -4.17 29.56 -36.35
CA LEU A 106 -3.14 29.52 -37.41
C LEU A 106 -1.71 29.56 -36.83
N LEU A 107 -1.46 30.33 -35.76
CA LEU A 107 -0.18 30.33 -35.03
C LEU A 107 0.05 29.02 -34.27
N LEU A 108 -1.01 28.40 -33.69
CA LEU A 108 -0.89 27.05 -33.14
C LEU A 108 -0.57 26.03 -34.23
N PHE A 109 -1.18 26.11 -35.42
CA PHE A 109 -0.90 25.21 -36.54
C PHE A 109 0.51 25.39 -37.12
N LEU A 110 1.02 26.63 -37.20
CA LEU A 110 2.38 26.93 -37.65
C LEU A 110 3.46 26.60 -36.60
N PHE A 111 3.16 26.73 -35.30
CA PHE A 111 4.04 26.21 -34.23
C PHE A 111 4.01 24.68 -34.13
N LEU A 112 2.89 24.03 -34.47
CA LEU A 112 2.77 22.57 -34.53
C LEU A 112 3.39 21.97 -35.81
N LEU A 113 3.58 22.74 -36.88
CA LEU A 113 4.27 22.29 -38.10
C LEU A 113 5.77 22.60 -38.12
N ASN A 114 6.24 23.65 -37.42
CA ASN A 114 7.67 23.96 -37.29
C ASN A 114 8.33 23.45 -35.99
N GLY A 115 7.55 22.83 -35.09
CA GLY A 115 8.05 22.14 -33.89
C GLY A 115 8.15 20.62 -34.03
N VAL A 116 7.80 20.07 -35.19
CA VAL A 116 7.74 18.62 -35.46
C VAL A 116 8.65 18.25 -36.64
N THR A 117 9.92 18.67 -36.59
CA THR A 117 10.97 18.10 -37.47
C THR A 117 12.37 18.04 -36.83
N SER A 118 12.52 18.31 -35.53
CA SER A 118 13.85 18.28 -34.88
C SER A 118 14.00 17.38 -33.64
N GLN A 119 13.05 16.46 -33.37
CA GLN A 119 13.27 15.33 -32.44
C GLN A 119 12.62 14.00 -32.88
N LEU A 120 12.64 13.70 -34.18
CA LEU A 120 12.59 12.31 -34.68
C LEU A 120 13.95 11.95 -35.28
N LYS A 121 15.01 12.11 -34.49
CA LYS A 121 16.12 11.14 -34.59
C LYS A 121 15.78 10.03 -33.60
N PRO A 122 15.70 8.76 -34.03
CA PRO A 122 15.52 7.67 -33.10
C PRO A 122 16.60 7.78 -32.01
N PRO A 123 16.26 7.53 -30.73
CA PRO A 123 17.22 7.62 -29.64
C PRO A 123 18.43 6.75 -29.96
N ILE A 124 19.61 7.36 -29.87
CA ILE A 124 20.89 6.69 -30.13
C ILE A 124 20.99 5.46 -29.21
N THR A 125 21.19 4.32 -29.85
CA THR A 125 21.00 2.95 -29.37
C THR A 125 22.13 2.47 -28.45
N SER A 126 21.99 2.63 -27.14
CA SER A 126 22.90 1.99 -26.17
C SER A 126 22.25 1.27 -24.99
N GLN A 127 20.92 1.33 -24.80
CA GLN A 127 20.23 0.78 -23.61
C GLN A 127 19.12 -0.24 -23.93
N PHE A 128 18.84 -0.55 -25.20
CA PHE A 128 17.79 -1.50 -25.58
C PHE A 128 18.34 -2.91 -25.78
N LYS A 129 17.70 -3.93 -25.18
CA LYS A 129 18.03 -5.33 -25.44
C LYS A 129 17.40 -5.74 -26.77
N CYS A 130 18.25 -6.02 -27.74
CA CYS A 130 17.90 -6.63 -29.00
C CYS A 130 18.53 -8.02 -29.10
N LEU A 131 17.78 -8.99 -29.60
CA LEU A 131 18.34 -10.24 -30.09
C LEU A 131 18.99 -9.99 -31.47
N SER A 132 19.93 -10.84 -31.84
CA SER A 132 20.63 -10.77 -33.14
C SER A 132 19.71 -10.94 -34.35
N ASN A 133 18.49 -11.44 -34.15
CA ASN A 133 17.46 -11.57 -35.18
C ASN A 133 16.63 -10.29 -35.39
N GLY A 134 17.01 -9.16 -34.77
CA GLY A 134 16.29 -7.89 -34.88
C GLY A 134 15.08 -7.75 -33.94
N CYS A 135 14.81 -8.75 -33.10
CA CYS A 135 13.74 -8.64 -32.10
C CYS A 135 14.20 -7.81 -30.89
N CYS A 136 13.47 -6.74 -30.56
CA CYS A 136 13.89 -5.77 -29.54
C CYS A 136 12.74 -5.31 -28.63
N ASP A 137 13.09 -5.03 -27.37
CA ASP A 137 12.29 -4.12 -26.55
C ASP A 137 12.82 -2.69 -26.76
N GLN A 138 12.03 -1.85 -27.43
CA GLN A 138 12.31 -0.46 -27.76
C GLN A 138 11.89 0.52 -26.65
N HIS A 139 11.43 0.01 -25.49
CA HIS A 139 11.15 0.80 -24.30
C HIS A 139 11.71 0.10 -23.05
N GLU A 140 12.30 0.86 -22.13
CA GLU A 140 12.90 0.32 -20.90
C GLU A 140 11.89 -0.41 -19.98
N TRP A 141 10.61 -0.04 -20.09
CA TRP A 141 9.47 -0.55 -19.32
C TRP A 141 8.71 -1.68 -20.03
N CYS A 142 9.13 -2.12 -21.22
CA CYS A 142 8.43 -3.16 -21.96
C CYS A 142 8.15 -4.42 -21.14
N ARG A 143 9.13 -4.83 -20.34
CA ARG A 143 9.00 -5.95 -19.39
C ARG A 143 7.92 -5.73 -18.33
N PHE A 144 7.81 -4.50 -17.83
CA PHE A 144 6.83 -4.12 -16.81
C PHE A 144 5.41 -4.16 -17.39
N TRP A 145 5.26 -3.68 -18.61
CA TRP A 145 4.00 -3.71 -19.36
C TRP A 145 3.73 -5.07 -20.01
N ALA A 146 4.46 -6.14 -19.69
CA ALA A 146 4.21 -7.45 -20.29
C ALA A 146 2.76 -7.94 -20.09
N SER A 147 2.08 -7.53 -19.01
CA SER A 147 0.65 -7.79 -18.83
C SER A 147 -0.24 -7.04 -19.83
N GLU A 148 0.19 -5.87 -20.31
CA GLU A 148 -0.50 -5.04 -21.29
C GLU A 148 -0.39 -5.59 -22.72
N CYS A 149 0.43 -6.61 -22.97
CA CYS A 149 0.51 -7.25 -24.29
C CYS A 149 -0.85 -7.77 -24.79
N LYS A 150 -1.80 -8.05 -23.88
CA LYS A 150 -3.18 -8.40 -24.22
C LYS A 150 -4.12 -7.19 -24.29
N GLY A 151 -3.87 -6.15 -23.49
CA GLY A 151 -4.72 -4.96 -23.39
C GLY A 151 -4.44 -3.92 -24.47
N ASN A 152 -3.21 -3.88 -24.99
CA ASN A 152 -2.75 -2.94 -26.01
C ASN A 152 -1.80 -3.63 -27.02
N PRO A 153 -2.27 -4.64 -27.76
CA PRO A 153 -1.42 -5.52 -28.56
C PRO A 153 -0.67 -4.80 -29.69
N ASP A 154 -1.24 -3.75 -30.28
CA ASP A 154 -0.62 -3.05 -31.42
C ASP A 154 0.61 -2.25 -30.98
N TRP A 155 0.47 -1.44 -29.93
CA TRP A 155 1.59 -0.66 -29.41
C TRP A 155 2.65 -1.56 -28.78
N MET A 156 2.19 -2.54 -27.99
CA MET A 156 3.08 -3.46 -27.28
C MET A 156 3.80 -4.42 -28.22
N GLY A 157 3.14 -4.89 -29.28
CA GLY A 157 3.74 -5.77 -30.28
C GLY A 157 4.83 -5.10 -31.10
N PHE A 158 4.74 -3.79 -31.34
CA PHE A 158 5.78 -3.02 -32.03
C PHE A 158 6.95 -2.64 -31.11
N ASN A 159 6.63 -2.10 -29.92
CA ASN A 159 7.63 -1.50 -29.03
C ASN A 159 8.26 -2.51 -28.06
N CYS A 160 7.61 -3.63 -27.77
CA CYS A 160 7.95 -4.53 -26.66
C CYS A 160 7.97 -5.99 -27.10
N GLN A 161 8.68 -6.27 -28.19
CA GLN A 161 8.59 -7.55 -28.89
C GLN A 161 9.10 -8.73 -28.06
N LEU A 162 10.12 -8.52 -27.23
CA LEU A 162 10.65 -9.55 -26.35
C LEU A 162 9.71 -9.77 -25.16
N ALA A 163 9.21 -8.68 -24.56
CA ALA A 163 8.28 -8.76 -23.44
C ALA A 163 6.93 -9.40 -23.83
N CYS A 164 6.47 -9.20 -25.07
CA CYS A 164 5.21 -9.74 -25.58
C CYS A 164 5.35 -11.03 -26.39
N SER A 165 6.58 -11.55 -26.55
CA SER A 165 6.85 -12.74 -27.35
C SER A 165 6.34 -12.66 -28.80
N THR A 166 6.41 -11.46 -29.41
CA THR A 166 6.00 -11.23 -30.81
C THR A 166 7.14 -11.33 -31.81
N CYS A 167 8.32 -11.79 -31.37
CA CYS A 167 9.46 -11.99 -32.25
C CYS A 167 9.13 -12.97 -33.39
N PRO A 168 9.46 -12.67 -34.66
CA PRO A 168 9.36 -13.64 -35.73
C PRO A 168 10.33 -14.81 -35.50
N MET A 169 9.85 -16.06 -35.63
CA MET A 169 10.69 -17.25 -35.55
C MET A 169 11.63 -17.32 -36.76
N MET A 170 12.92 -17.58 -36.53
CA MET A 170 13.86 -17.84 -37.63
C MET A 170 13.48 -19.14 -38.34
N ASN A 171 13.12 -19.05 -39.62
CA ASN A 171 13.17 -20.17 -40.55
C ASN A 171 14.64 -20.58 -40.73
N GLN A 172 15.10 -21.59 -39.99
CA GLN A 172 16.32 -22.31 -40.37
C GLN A 172 15.94 -23.33 -41.45
N ASN A 173 16.13 -22.96 -42.71
CA ASN A 173 16.28 -23.93 -43.78
C ASN A 173 17.35 -23.49 -44.77
N ASN A 174 18.11 -24.50 -45.18
CA ASN A 174 19.09 -24.59 -46.28
C ASN A 174 20.54 -24.18 -45.99
N ASN A 175 21.38 -25.21 -45.81
CA ASN A 175 22.24 -25.66 -46.92
C ASN A 175 22.72 -27.12 -46.77
N ASN A 176 22.38 -27.93 -47.79
CA ASN A 176 23.11 -29.02 -48.49
C ASN A 176 24.40 -29.57 -47.83
N ASN A 177 24.76 -30.86 -47.87
CA ASN A 177 24.67 -31.86 -48.95
C ASN A 177 25.20 -33.21 -48.39
N GLY A 178 24.77 -34.37 -48.92
CA GLY A 178 25.57 -35.62 -48.85
C GLY A 178 24.89 -36.94 -48.49
N GLY A 179 24.39 -37.66 -49.50
CA GLY A 179 24.49 -39.12 -49.74
C GLY A 179 24.41 -40.16 -48.60
N GLY A 180 23.32 -40.94 -48.62
CA GLY A 180 23.27 -42.40 -48.80
C GLY A 180 24.13 -43.36 -47.94
N GLY A 181 23.47 -44.37 -47.37
CA GLY A 181 24.06 -45.70 -47.13
C GLY A 181 23.81 -46.26 -45.73
N GLY A 182 23.25 -47.48 -45.65
CA GLY A 182 22.84 -48.13 -44.42
C GLY A 182 23.95 -48.81 -43.61
N GLY A 183 23.56 -49.49 -42.53
CA GLY A 183 24.43 -50.41 -41.80
C GLY A 183 24.17 -50.42 -40.29
N GLY A 184 23.55 -51.49 -39.79
CA GLY A 184 23.48 -51.77 -38.36
C GLY A 184 24.82 -52.24 -37.78
N GLY A 185 24.96 -52.13 -36.46
CA GLY A 185 26.09 -52.68 -35.72
C GLY A 185 26.06 -52.25 -34.27
N GLY A 186 25.70 -53.18 -33.37
CA GLY A 186 25.81 -53.00 -31.94
C GLY A 186 27.26 -53.01 -31.46
N GLY A 187 27.51 -52.30 -30.36
CA GLY A 187 28.80 -52.31 -29.65
C GLY A 187 28.66 -51.66 -28.29
N ALA A 188 28.73 -52.48 -27.24
CA ALA A 188 28.82 -52.10 -25.84
C ALA A 188 29.94 -51.07 -25.62
N GLY A 189 29.76 -50.03 -24.80
CA GLY A 189 29.81 -50.17 -23.35
C GLY A 189 31.14 -49.62 -22.82
N ALA A 190 31.23 -48.29 -22.69
CA ALA A 190 32.22 -47.62 -21.84
C ALA A 190 31.45 -46.70 -20.90
N GLN A 191 31.30 -47.17 -19.66
CA GLN A 191 30.59 -46.49 -18.59
C GLN A 191 31.34 -45.20 -18.23
N ASN A 192 30.81 -44.07 -18.69
CA ASN A 192 31.16 -42.77 -18.15
C ASN A 192 30.50 -42.64 -16.78
N ALA A 193 31.32 -42.45 -15.74
CA ALA A 193 30.87 -42.25 -14.38
C ALA A 193 29.82 -41.13 -14.31
N ASN A 194 28.71 -41.45 -13.63
CA ASN A 194 27.53 -40.62 -13.39
C ASN A 194 27.82 -39.12 -13.18
N VAL A 195 27.66 -38.32 -14.23
CA VAL A 195 27.26 -36.92 -14.09
C VAL A 195 25.77 -36.89 -14.34
N ALA A 196 24.99 -36.76 -13.24
CA ALA A 196 23.55 -36.58 -13.33
C ALA A 196 23.23 -35.43 -14.31
N PRO A 197 22.21 -35.58 -15.17
CA PRO A 197 21.86 -34.55 -16.14
C PRO A 197 21.61 -33.21 -15.44
N ALA A 198 22.03 -32.12 -16.09
CA ALA A 198 21.85 -30.74 -15.63
C ALA A 198 20.45 -30.57 -15.01
N GLY A 199 20.40 -30.32 -13.69
CA GLY A 199 19.17 -30.48 -12.93
C GLY A 199 18.06 -29.55 -13.41
N ASP A 200 16.83 -30.04 -13.45
CA ASP A 200 15.63 -29.20 -13.55
C ASP A 200 15.21 -28.77 -12.13
N CYS A 201 14.64 -27.57 -11.98
CA CYS A 201 14.11 -27.06 -10.72
C CYS A 201 13.01 -27.95 -10.14
N ASN A 202 12.32 -28.76 -10.95
CA ASN A 202 11.42 -29.81 -10.46
C ASN A 202 12.16 -30.88 -9.63
N ALA A 203 13.37 -31.28 -10.04
CA ALA A 203 14.18 -32.24 -9.27
C ALA A 203 14.76 -31.63 -7.99
N ILE A 204 14.95 -30.30 -7.96
CA ILE A 204 15.37 -29.58 -6.75
C ILE A 204 14.19 -29.40 -5.79
N ARG A 205 12.98 -29.17 -6.31
CA ARG A 205 11.76 -29.06 -5.49
C ARG A 205 11.54 -30.27 -4.59
N ASN A 206 11.85 -31.48 -5.07
CA ASN A 206 11.63 -32.72 -4.32
C ASN A 206 12.62 -32.89 -3.15
N ASP A 207 13.78 -32.24 -3.19
CA ASP A 207 14.75 -32.19 -2.09
C ASP A 207 15.34 -30.76 -1.97
N PRO A 208 14.64 -29.86 -1.24
CA PRO A 208 15.02 -28.47 -1.17
C PRO A 208 16.16 -28.20 -0.17
N SER A 209 16.61 -29.21 0.60
CA SER A 209 17.60 -29.05 1.67
C SER A 209 18.91 -28.41 1.19
N THR A 210 19.29 -28.69 -0.06
CA THR A 210 20.49 -28.16 -0.72
C THR A 210 20.15 -27.31 -1.96
N ALA A 211 18.92 -26.79 -2.03
CA ALA A 211 18.40 -26.12 -3.22
C ALA A 211 19.33 -25.00 -3.72
N ALA A 212 19.79 -24.12 -2.84
CA ALA A 212 20.66 -23.01 -3.23
C ALA A 212 21.96 -23.48 -3.89
N ILE A 213 22.61 -24.51 -3.33
CA ILE A 213 23.86 -25.07 -3.86
C ILE A 213 23.61 -25.74 -5.21
N ARG A 214 22.56 -26.55 -5.31
CA ARG A 214 22.19 -27.24 -6.55
C ARG A 214 21.85 -26.25 -7.66
N MET A 215 21.08 -25.21 -7.35
CA MET A 215 20.71 -24.17 -8.31
C MET A 215 21.92 -23.40 -8.83
N LEU A 216 22.88 -23.06 -7.96
CA LEU A 216 24.12 -22.39 -8.37
C LEU A 216 24.97 -23.29 -9.27
N LYS A 217 25.21 -24.56 -8.85
CA LYS A 217 26.03 -25.51 -9.62
C LYS A 217 25.43 -25.84 -10.99
N SER A 218 24.10 -25.89 -11.08
CA SER A 218 23.39 -26.21 -12.32
C SER A 218 23.06 -24.99 -13.18
N GLY A 219 23.47 -23.77 -12.78
CA GLY A 219 23.21 -22.55 -13.55
C GLY A 219 21.73 -22.18 -13.68
N LEU A 220 20.88 -22.65 -12.74
CA LEU A 220 19.41 -22.48 -12.79
C LEU A 220 18.92 -21.19 -12.12
N VAL A 221 19.85 -20.38 -11.62
CA VAL A 221 19.52 -19.12 -10.98
C VAL A 221 18.95 -18.17 -12.03
N ASN A 222 17.67 -17.85 -11.88
CA ASN A 222 17.01 -16.79 -12.64
C ASN A 222 16.58 -15.68 -11.68
N PRO A 223 17.16 -14.47 -11.74
CA PRO A 223 16.81 -13.35 -10.85
C PRO A 223 15.52 -12.62 -11.26
N ILE A 224 14.86 -13.13 -12.29
CA ILE A 224 13.73 -12.51 -12.96
C ILE A 224 12.54 -13.45 -12.86
N GLU A 225 11.43 -12.93 -12.34
CA GLU A 225 10.15 -13.63 -12.34
C GLU A 225 9.45 -13.43 -13.69
N ASP A 226 8.96 -14.50 -14.31
CA ASP A 226 7.97 -14.44 -15.39
C ASP A 226 6.58 -14.19 -14.77
N LEU A 227 6.01 -13.04 -15.11
CA LEU A 227 4.73 -12.54 -14.61
C LEU A 227 3.59 -12.69 -15.63
N SER A 228 3.85 -13.28 -16.80
CA SER A 228 2.90 -13.33 -17.93
C SER A 228 1.57 -14.04 -17.63
N SER A 229 1.56 -15.02 -16.72
CA SER A 229 0.35 -15.72 -16.26
C SER A 229 -0.24 -15.15 -14.97
N ARG A 230 0.43 -14.18 -14.33
CA ARG A 230 0.05 -13.69 -12.99
C ARG A 230 -0.93 -12.53 -13.08
N VAL A 231 -1.99 -12.60 -12.27
CA VAL A 231 -2.84 -11.44 -11.98
C VAL A 231 -2.19 -10.70 -10.82
N LEU A 232 -1.75 -9.46 -11.05
CA LEU A 232 -1.04 -8.67 -10.05
C LEU A 232 -1.90 -7.52 -9.54
N LEU A 233 -1.86 -7.28 -8.24
CA LEU A 233 -2.44 -6.10 -7.60
C LEU A 233 -1.32 -5.17 -7.11
N SER A 234 -1.62 -3.88 -7.09
CA SER A 234 -0.76 -2.81 -6.56
C SER A 234 -1.54 -1.99 -5.53
N ILE A 235 -0.83 -1.19 -4.74
CA ILE A 235 -1.48 -0.26 -3.81
C ILE A 235 -2.42 0.71 -4.55
N ASP A 236 -2.05 1.11 -5.78
CA ASP A 236 -2.86 2.01 -6.60
C ASP A 236 -4.15 1.32 -7.11
N ASP A 237 -4.07 0.04 -7.49
CA ASP A 237 -5.25 -0.76 -7.88
C ASP A 237 -6.25 -0.87 -6.72
N ILE A 238 -5.74 -1.15 -5.51
CA ILE A 238 -6.55 -1.20 -4.30
C ILE A 238 -7.19 0.16 -4.02
N THR A 239 -6.40 1.24 -4.03
CA THR A 239 -6.85 2.60 -3.72
C THR A 239 -7.92 3.09 -4.69
N ARG A 240 -7.75 2.85 -6.00
CA ARG A 240 -8.77 3.20 -7.02
C ARG A 240 -10.08 2.46 -6.78
N SER A 241 -10.00 1.18 -6.40
CA SER A 241 -11.16 0.32 -6.20
C SER A 241 -11.99 0.71 -4.98
N VAL A 242 -11.41 1.35 -3.96
CA VAL A 242 -12.13 1.77 -2.74
C VAL A 242 -13.40 2.58 -3.06
N SER A 243 -13.36 3.43 -4.09
CA SER A 243 -14.50 4.24 -4.53
C SER A 243 -15.72 3.42 -4.93
N THR A 244 -15.52 2.17 -5.36
CA THR A 244 -16.56 1.20 -5.72
C THR A 244 -17.23 0.54 -4.51
N GLY A 245 -16.69 0.77 -3.31
CA GLY A 245 -17.23 0.28 -2.03
C GLY A 245 -16.53 -0.94 -1.45
N CYS A 246 -15.70 -1.64 -2.22
CA CYS A 246 -14.88 -2.77 -1.77
C CYS A 246 -13.48 -2.75 -2.40
N VAL A 247 -12.59 -3.62 -1.93
CA VAL A 247 -11.25 -3.81 -2.49
C VAL A 247 -11.08 -5.22 -3.06
N PRO A 248 -10.46 -5.39 -4.24
CA PRO A 248 -10.22 -6.71 -4.80
C PRO A 248 -9.16 -7.44 -3.99
N SER A 249 -9.21 -8.78 -4.04
CA SER A 249 -8.18 -9.64 -3.46
C SER A 249 -7.57 -10.56 -4.51
N LEU A 250 -6.32 -10.96 -4.29
CA LEU A 250 -5.61 -11.89 -5.15
C LEU A 250 -6.24 -13.30 -5.09
N GLN A 251 -6.64 -13.84 -6.24
CA GLN A 251 -7.41 -15.09 -6.33
C GLN A 251 -6.59 -16.31 -6.72
N THR A 252 -5.57 -16.14 -7.56
CA THR A 252 -4.77 -17.23 -8.12
C THR A 252 -3.31 -16.83 -8.21
N ALA A 253 -2.42 -17.83 -8.17
CA ALA A 253 -1.00 -17.66 -8.47
C ALA A 253 -0.46 -18.96 -9.08
N ASP A 254 0.27 -18.83 -10.18
CA ASP A 254 0.94 -19.93 -10.88
C ASP A 254 2.44 -19.86 -10.61
N CYS A 255 2.96 -20.87 -9.89
CA CYS A 255 4.36 -20.95 -9.51
C CYS A 255 5.21 -21.75 -10.49
N GLN A 256 4.61 -22.50 -11.43
CA GLN A 256 5.35 -23.46 -12.24
C GLN A 256 6.19 -22.77 -13.31
N ARG A 257 5.65 -21.71 -13.94
CA ARG A 257 6.38 -20.93 -14.96
C ARG A 257 7.67 -20.31 -14.44
N SER A 258 7.65 -19.86 -13.20
CA SER A 258 8.78 -19.21 -12.52
C SER A 258 9.37 -20.09 -11.42
N LEU A 259 9.27 -21.42 -11.53
CA LEU A 259 9.65 -22.33 -10.44
C LEU A 259 11.10 -22.10 -9.97
N CYS A 260 12.05 -21.97 -10.90
CA CYS A 260 13.44 -21.69 -10.55
C CYS A 260 13.61 -20.37 -9.80
N TYR A 261 12.88 -19.32 -10.20
CA TYR A 261 12.89 -18.06 -9.47
C TYR A 261 12.38 -18.27 -8.03
N HIS A 262 11.22 -18.92 -7.86
CA HIS A 262 10.61 -19.13 -6.53
C HIS A 262 11.41 -20.05 -5.61
N MET A 263 12.19 -20.97 -6.17
CA MET A 263 13.09 -21.83 -5.40
C MET A 263 14.31 -21.08 -4.84
N PHE A 264 14.65 -19.91 -5.40
CA PHE A 264 15.85 -19.15 -5.00
C PHE A 264 15.54 -17.78 -4.37
N TYR A 265 14.44 -17.15 -4.80
CA TYR A 265 14.02 -15.80 -4.46
C TYR A 265 12.52 -15.73 -4.12
N ARG A 266 12.17 -14.74 -3.30
CA ARG A 266 10.78 -14.47 -2.92
C ARG A 266 10.11 -13.63 -4.01
N SER A 267 8.83 -13.87 -4.32
CA SER A 267 8.05 -12.88 -5.07
C SER A 267 7.85 -11.62 -4.19
N PHE A 268 7.43 -10.51 -4.79
CA PHE A 268 7.19 -9.26 -4.04
C PHE A 268 5.90 -9.31 -3.23
N ASP A 269 4.89 -9.98 -3.73
CA ASP A 269 3.59 -10.16 -3.08
C ASP A 269 3.52 -11.41 -2.19
N GLY A 270 4.65 -12.08 -1.93
CA GLY A 270 4.75 -13.24 -1.06
C GLY A 270 4.15 -14.55 -1.61
N THR A 271 3.51 -14.53 -2.78
CA THR A 271 3.01 -15.76 -3.39
C THR A 271 4.11 -16.76 -3.69
N CYS A 272 3.75 -18.03 -3.82
CA CYS A 272 4.68 -19.12 -4.15
C CYS A 272 5.78 -19.33 -3.08
N ASN A 273 5.65 -18.74 -1.89
CA ASN A 273 6.42 -19.16 -0.72
C ASN A 273 6.08 -20.61 -0.35
N ASN A 274 4.79 -20.95 -0.36
CA ASN A 274 4.32 -22.32 -0.34
C ASN A 274 3.93 -22.73 -1.76
N LEU A 275 4.69 -23.65 -2.37
CA LEU A 275 4.49 -24.05 -3.77
C LEU A 275 3.18 -24.84 -4.01
N ASN A 276 2.66 -25.49 -2.97
CA ASN A 276 1.42 -26.28 -3.03
C ASN A 276 0.19 -25.43 -2.74
N LYS A 277 0.33 -24.41 -1.88
CA LYS A 277 -0.72 -23.46 -1.50
C LYS A 277 -0.23 -22.03 -1.74
N PRO A 278 -0.12 -21.57 -3.01
CA PRO A 278 0.62 -20.36 -3.41
C PRO A 278 0.20 -19.05 -2.75
N LEU A 279 -1.03 -18.97 -2.23
CA LEU A 279 -1.62 -17.74 -1.71
C LEU A 279 -1.51 -17.61 -0.18
N LEU A 280 -0.94 -18.61 0.51
CA LEU A 280 -0.73 -18.56 1.96
C LEU A 280 0.31 -17.48 2.30
N GLY A 281 -0.10 -16.48 3.10
CA GLY A 281 0.74 -15.34 3.45
C GLY A 281 0.96 -14.32 2.32
N ALA A 282 0.28 -14.45 1.19
CA ALA A 282 0.39 -13.48 0.12
C ALA A 282 -0.26 -12.14 0.48
N ALA A 283 0.29 -11.06 -0.07
CA ALA A 283 -0.30 -9.73 -0.02
C ALA A 283 -1.63 -9.67 -0.78
N PHE A 284 -2.42 -8.63 -0.49
CA PHE A 284 -3.74 -8.40 -1.09
C PHE A 284 -4.70 -9.56 -0.85
N ARG A 285 -4.68 -10.11 0.37
CA ARG A 285 -5.54 -11.21 0.84
C ARG A 285 -6.22 -10.82 2.15
N PRO A 286 -7.37 -11.45 2.48
CA PRO A 286 -7.97 -11.29 3.80
C PRO A 286 -7.00 -11.69 4.91
N TYR A 287 -7.08 -11.03 6.07
CA TYR A 287 -6.41 -11.50 7.28
C TYR A 287 -6.93 -12.87 7.72
N LEU A 288 -6.10 -13.64 8.43
CA LEU A 288 -6.53 -14.86 9.10
C LEU A 288 -7.45 -14.50 10.29
N ARG A 289 -8.50 -15.27 10.51
CA ARG A 289 -9.31 -15.20 11.73
C ARG A 289 -9.03 -16.41 12.63
N HIS A 290 -8.69 -16.14 13.88
CA HIS A 290 -8.61 -17.20 14.91
C HIS A 290 -9.98 -17.56 15.48
N LEU A 291 -10.93 -16.61 15.46
CA LEU A 291 -12.31 -16.78 15.90
C LEU A 291 -13.27 -16.20 14.86
N PRO A 292 -14.52 -16.69 14.79
CA PRO A 292 -15.55 -16.09 13.94
C PRO A 292 -15.72 -14.58 14.20
N PRO A 293 -16.00 -13.78 13.15
CA PRO A 293 -16.24 -12.34 13.30
C PRO A 293 -17.53 -12.05 14.09
N GLU A 294 -17.47 -11.04 14.96
CA GLU A 294 -18.63 -10.48 15.64
C GLU A 294 -18.98 -9.10 15.08
N TYR A 295 -20.20 -8.97 14.58
CA TYR A 295 -20.80 -7.73 14.07
C TYR A 295 -22.23 -7.62 14.63
N ASP A 296 -22.73 -6.40 14.85
CA ASP A 296 -24.07 -6.17 15.46
C ASP A 296 -25.20 -6.81 14.63
N ASN A 297 -25.03 -6.84 13.32
CA ASN A 297 -25.96 -7.50 12.38
C ASN A 297 -25.45 -8.85 11.87
N GLY A 298 -24.41 -9.41 12.48
CA GLY A 298 -23.75 -10.65 12.05
C GLY A 298 -22.98 -10.54 10.72
N VAL A 299 -22.98 -9.38 10.07
CA VAL A 299 -22.43 -9.22 8.71
C VAL A 299 -21.34 -8.17 8.65
N SER A 300 -21.63 -6.91 8.96
CA SER A 300 -20.69 -5.81 8.67
C SER A 300 -20.74 -4.69 9.68
N GLU A 301 -21.84 -4.43 10.38
CA GLU A 301 -21.90 -3.27 11.27
C GLU A 301 -21.13 -3.52 12.58
N PRO A 302 -20.23 -2.61 13.01
CA PRO A 302 -19.37 -2.83 14.16
C PRO A 302 -20.20 -3.08 15.41
N VAL A 303 -19.62 -3.83 16.35
CA VAL A 303 -20.32 -4.05 17.62
C VAL A 303 -20.56 -2.72 18.33
N SER A 304 -21.74 -2.56 18.91
CA SER A 304 -22.19 -1.36 19.60
C SER A 304 -22.46 -0.15 18.68
N SER A 305 -22.75 -0.37 17.40
CA SER A 305 -23.08 0.68 16.42
C SER A 305 -24.57 0.77 16.10
N LEU A 306 -25.28 -0.37 16.09
CA LEU A 306 -26.74 -0.46 15.91
C LEU A 306 -27.44 -0.52 17.27
N ARG A 307 -26.83 -1.18 18.24
CA ARG A 307 -27.31 -1.28 19.62
C ARG A 307 -26.20 -0.89 20.56
N VAL A 308 -26.31 0.28 21.19
CA VAL A 308 -25.29 0.76 22.12
C VAL A 308 -25.22 -0.19 23.32
N THR A 309 -24.12 -0.93 23.41
CA THR A 309 -23.89 -1.96 24.45
C THR A 309 -22.60 -1.69 25.23
N ARG A 310 -21.81 -0.69 24.82
CA ARG A 310 -20.48 -0.40 25.32
C ARG A 310 -20.24 1.11 25.34
N PRO A 311 -19.36 1.64 26.22
CA PRO A 311 -18.91 3.02 26.12
C PRO A 311 -18.16 3.27 24.81
N THR A 312 -18.08 4.53 24.38
CA THR A 312 -17.31 4.89 23.18
C THR A 312 -15.82 4.65 23.40
N ALA A 313 -15.06 4.42 22.32
CA ALA A 313 -13.61 4.25 22.40
C ALA A 313 -12.91 5.45 23.07
N ARG A 314 -13.44 6.67 22.87
CA ARG A 314 -12.92 7.87 23.54
C ARG A 314 -13.21 7.86 25.03
N GLU A 315 -14.40 7.43 25.45
CA GLU A 315 -14.75 7.36 26.86
C GLU A 315 -13.90 6.32 27.59
N ALA A 316 -13.67 5.15 26.98
CA ALA A 316 -12.71 4.18 27.49
C ALA A 316 -11.29 4.77 27.61
N THR A 317 -10.86 5.57 26.63
CA THR A 317 -9.56 6.25 26.68
C THR A 317 -9.49 7.25 27.85
N ARG A 318 -10.54 8.06 28.03
CA ARG A 318 -10.62 9.08 29.08
C ARG A 318 -10.60 8.50 30.49
N VAL A 319 -11.23 7.34 30.68
CA VAL A 319 -11.39 6.73 32.02
C VAL A 319 -10.27 5.74 32.34
N LEU A 320 -9.79 4.97 31.35
CA LEU A 320 -8.89 3.84 31.59
C LEU A 320 -7.47 4.04 31.07
N LEU A 321 -7.28 4.76 29.96
CA LEU A 321 -6.00 4.78 29.22
C LEU A 321 -5.26 6.11 29.29
N SER A 322 -5.88 7.19 29.76
CA SER A 322 -5.23 8.49 29.87
C SER A 322 -4.51 8.64 31.20
N SER A 323 -3.23 8.99 31.13
CA SER A 323 -2.41 9.37 32.28
C SER A 323 -1.57 10.58 31.94
N ALA A 324 -1.34 11.46 32.93
CA ALA A 324 -0.38 12.56 32.81
C ALA A 324 1.06 12.09 33.07
N GLN A 325 1.24 10.86 33.56
CA GLN A 325 2.55 10.31 33.89
C GLN A 325 3.33 9.95 32.62
N ASN A 326 4.59 10.40 32.57
CA ASN A 326 5.54 9.94 31.57
C ASN A 326 6.42 8.85 32.19
N VAL A 327 6.14 7.59 31.84
CA VAL A 327 6.88 6.45 32.36
C VAL A 327 8.06 6.14 31.45
N GLN A 328 9.25 6.31 32.00
CA GLN A 328 10.51 5.97 31.35
C GLN A 328 10.94 4.56 31.73
N HIS A 329 11.31 3.75 30.74
CA HIS A 329 11.87 2.44 31.02
C HIS A 329 13.37 2.59 31.31
N ASP A 330 13.81 2.02 32.42
CA ASP A 330 15.20 2.04 32.92
C ASP A 330 16.21 1.22 32.08
N LYS A 331 15.73 0.27 31.26
CA LYS A 331 16.57 -0.71 30.55
C LYS A 331 16.48 -0.63 29.03
N PHE A 332 15.38 -0.10 28.49
CA PHE A 332 15.14 -0.09 27.05
C PHE A 332 15.04 1.34 26.53
N ASN A 333 15.70 1.58 25.39
CA ASN A 333 15.63 2.83 24.69
C ASN A 333 14.49 2.85 23.66
N SER A 334 14.27 4.02 23.07
CA SER A 334 13.19 4.27 22.11
C SER A 334 13.29 3.47 20.80
N LEU A 335 14.45 2.84 20.50
CA LEU A 335 14.58 1.96 19.32
C LEU A 335 13.70 0.72 19.45
N LEU A 336 13.38 0.26 20.67
CA LEU A 336 12.49 -0.88 20.87
C LEU A 336 11.11 -0.59 20.26
N MET A 337 10.51 0.55 20.60
CA MET A 337 9.24 0.98 20.00
C MET A 337 9.39 1.16 18.49
N GLN A 338 10.44 1.87 18.06
CA GLN A 338 10.67 2.19 16.66
C GLN A 338 10.78 0.93 15.78
N TRP A 339 11.51 -0.08 16.26
CA TRP A 339 11.65 -1.36 15.60
C TRP A 339 10.30 -2.09 15.55
N GLY A 340 9.55 -2.13 16.65
CA GLY A 340 8.22 -2.73 16.69
C GLY A 340 7.28 -2.13 15.64
N GLN A 341 7.28 -0.81 15.48
CA GLN A 341 6.49 -0.15 14.46
C GLN A 341 6.99 -0.43 13.04
N PHE A 342 8.31 -0.39 12.82
CA PHE A 342 8.92 -0.73 11.53
C PHE A 342 8.55 -2.15 11.09
N MET A 343 8.55 -3.10 12.03
CA MET A 343 8.12 -4.49 11.77
C MET A 343 6.62 -4.62 11.54
N SER A 344 5.79 -3.87 12.26
CA SER A 344 4.34 -3.85 11.98
C SER A 344 4.04 -3.42 10.55
N HIS A 345 4.90 -2.57 9.96
CA HIS A 345 4.75 -2.09 8.60
C HIS A 345 5.26 -3.06 7.54
N ASP A 346 6.04 -4.08 7.93
CA ASP A 346 6.40 -5.20 7.05
C ASP A 346 5.19 -6.14 6.88
N MET A 347 4.49 -6.44 7.97
CA MET A 347 3.49 -7.51 8.00
C MET A 347 2.06 -7.07 7.67
N ALA A 348 1.72 -5.80 7.87
CA ALA A 348 0.31 -5.40 7.86
C ALA A 348 0.05 -3.97 7.39
N LYS A 349 -0.91 -3.82 6.48
CA LYS A 349 -1.54 -2.55 6.10
C LYS A 349 -2.96 -2.79 5.65
N THR A 350 -3.89 -1.97 6.15
CA THR A 350 -5.32 -2.09 5.84
C THR A 350 -5.83 -0.83 5.17
N THR A 351 -6.46 -0.99 4.01
CA THR A 351 -7.09 0.12 3.29
C THR A 351 -8.31 0.65 4.03
N LEU A 352 -8.53 1.96 4.00
CA LEU A 352 -9.71 2.61 4.57
C LEU A 352 -10.73 2.99 3.49
N GLN A 353 -12.00 3.04 3.87
CA GLN A 353 -13.06 3.67 3.07
C GLN A 353 -12.80 5.18 2.90
N PRO A 354 -13.32 5.83 1.84
CA PRO A 354 -13.01 7.23 1.54
C PRO A 354 -13.49 8.15 2.66
N SER A 355 -12.57 8.90 3.27
CA SER A 355 -12.88 9.83 4.37
C SER A 355 -13.77 10.98 3.95
N ALA A 356 -13.81 11.32 2.66
CA ALA A 356 -14.71 12.31 2.10
C ALA A 356 -16.20 12.00 2.33
N GLN A 357 -16.55 10.75 2.68
CA GLN A 357 -17.92 10.34 3.01
C GLN A 357 -18.23 10.48 4.51
N CYS A 358 -17.22 10.66 5.36
CA CYS A 358 -17.36 10.75 6.82
C CYS A 358 -17.29 12.21 7.28
N THR A 359 -18.26 13.03 6.84
CA THR A 359 -18.23 14.50 7.02
C THR A 359 -18.97 14.99 8.27
N SER A 360 -19.86 14.20 8.85
CA SER A 360 -20.65 14.55 10.03
C SER A 360 -20.40 13.57 11.19
N CYS A 361 -21.06 13.81 12.32
CA CYS A 361 -21.08 12.87 13.45
C CYS A 361 -22.14 11.77 13.31
N GLU A 362 -22.81 11.70 12.17
CA GLU A 362 -23.77 10.64 11.88
C GLU A 362 -23.07 9.42 11.29
N PRO A 363 -23.46 8.20 11.71
CA PRO A 363 -22.92 6.99 11.12
C PRO A 363 -23.33 6.89 9.65
N VAL A 364 -22.42 6.40 8.82
CA VAL A 364 -22.73 6.01 7.44
C VAL A 364 -22.59 4.50 7.39
N PRO A 365 -23.68 3.75 7.18
CA PRO A 365 -23.66 2.29 7.20
C PRO A 365 -22.49 1.72 6.39
N SER A 366 -21.80 0.76 6.98
CA SER A 366 -20.65 0.06 6.40
C SER A 366 -19.41 0.92 6.03
N LYS A 367 -19.45 2.24 6.21
CA LYS A 367 -18.43 3.17 5.72
C LYS A 367 -17.80 4.04 6.80
N CYS A 368 -18.61 4.62 7.69
CA CYS A 368 -18.15 5.58 8.69
C CYS A 368 -18.64 5.16 10.09
N ILE A 369 -17.75 5.26 11.08
CA ILE A 369 -18.05 5.03 12.49
C ILE A 369 -17.63 6.24 13.32
N PRO A 370 -18.54 7.21 13.57
CA PRO A 370 -18.22 8.35 14.39
C PRO A 370 -18.02 7.93 15.86
N VAL A 371 -16.94 8.38 16.48
CA VAL A 371 -16.72 8.21 17.92
C VAL A 371 -17.21 9.47 18.62
N ARG A 372 -18.39 9.41 19.23
CA ARG A 372 -18.98 10.55 19.95
C ARG A 372 -18.09 10.92 21.16
N ILE A 373 -17.88 12.23 21.34
CA ILE A 373 -17.14 12.79 22.47
C ILE A 373 -18.13 13.07 23.60
N SER A 374 -17.79 12.60 24.81
CA SER A 374 -18.57 12.86 26.01
C SER A 374 -18.49 14.35 26.40
N PRO A 375 -19.58 14.97 26.90
CA PRO A 375 -19.50 16.28 27.54
C PRO A 375 -18.51 16.34 28.72
N MET A 376 -18.23 15.20 29.34
CA MET A 376 -17.25 15.05 30.42
C MET A 376 -15.79 15.00 29.94
N ASP A 377 -15.53 15.08 28.63
CA ASP A 377 -14.15 15.14 28.13
C ASP A 377 -13.47 16.43 28.59
N THR A 378 -12.30 16.29 29.20
CA THR A 378 -11.52 17.43 29.70
C THR A 378 -10.86 18.20 28.56
N ASN A 379 -10.67 17.58 27.40
CA ASN A 379 -10.05 18.21 26.24
C ASN A 379 -11.08 19.08 25.48
N GLN A 380 -10.91 20.39 25.60
CA GLN A 380 -11.80 21.37 24.95
C GLN A 380 -11.82 21.26 23.42
N ALA A 381 -10.68 20.95 22.79
CA ALA A 381 -10.61 20.79 21.34
C ALA A 381 -11.41 19.56 20.86
N PHE A 382 -11.46 18.48 21.64
CA PHE A 382 -12.34 17.35 21.33
C PHE A 382 -13.82 17.69 21.54
N LYS A 383 -14.17 18.37 22.63
CA LYS A 383 -15.56 18.80 22.86
C LYS A 383 -16.10 19.69 21.73
N GLN A 384 -15.30 20.66 21.26
CA GLN A 384 -15.65 21.52 20.13
C GLN A 384 -15.95 20.73 18.85
N ARG A 385 -15.29 19.58 18.65
CA ARG A 385 -15.48 18.72 17.46
C ARG A 385 -16.69 17.78 17.57
N GLN A 386 -17.25 17.59 18.76
CA GLN A 386 -18.38 16.69 19.10
C GLN A 386 -18.16 15.18 18.84
N CYS A 387 -17.40 14.81 17.81
CA CYS A 387 -17.04 13.44 17.49
C CYS A 387 -15.67 13.36 16.80
N LEU A 388 -15.06 12.17 16.82
CA LEU A 388 -14.01 11.79 15.88
C LEU A 388 -14.67 11.11 14.68
N LYS A 389 -14.43 11.65 13.48
CA LYS A 389 -14.97 11.11 12.22
C LYS A 389 -13.99 10.06 11.70
N ILE A 390 -14.38 8.78 11.78
CA ILE A 390 -13.49 7.66 11.43
C ILE A 390 -14.06 6.90 10.23
N SER A 391 -13.24 6.77 9.19
CA SER A 391 -13.48 5.83 8.09
C SER A 391 -13.24 4.39 8.55
N ARG A 392 -14.15 3.50 8.18
CA ARG A 392 -13.98 2.06 8.41
C ARG A 392 -12.98 1.47 7.41
N SER A 393 -12.30 0.39 7.78
CA SER A 393 -11.48 -0.40 6.85
C SER A 393 -12.29 -0.92 5.68
N ALA A 394 -11.81 -0.79 4.44
CA ALA A 394 -12.53 -1.26 3.25
C ALA A 394 -12.72 -2.80 3.29
N PRO A 395 -13.91 -3.32 2.91
CA PRO A 395 -14.15 -4.75 2.87
C PRO A 395 -13.55 -5.37 1.61
N VAL A 396 -13.14 -6.62 1.71
CA VAL A 396 -12.82 -7.43 0.52
C VAL A 396 -14.09 -7.64 -0.30
N CYS A 397 -14.01 -7.47 -1.62
CA CYS A 397 -15.14 -7.66 -2.52
C CYS A 397 -15.77 -9.05 -2.34
N GLY A 398 -17.10 -9.11 -2.32
CA GLY A 398 -17.86 -10.33 -2.00
C GLY A 398 -18.13 -10.56 -0.51
N THR A 399 -17.60 -9.70 0.38
CA THR A 399 -17.84 -9.78 1.83
C THR A 399 -18.57 -8.54 2.37
N GLY A 400 -19.18 -8.66 3.54
CA GLY A 400 -19.86 -7.56 4.24
C GLY A 400 -21.26 -7.23 3.71
N GLN A 401 -21.84 -8.10 2.87
CA GLN A 401 -23.24 -8.02 2.41
C GLN A 401 -24.05 -9.25 2.82
N ASN A 402 -23.69 -10.42 2.28
CA ASN A 402 -24.34 -11.70 2.59
C ASN A 402 -23.46 -12.63 3.43
N SER A 403 -22.18 -12.27 3.57
CA SER A 403 -21.19 -12.96 4.39
C SER A 403 -20.50 -11.94 5.30
N PRO A 404 -19.92 -12.37 6.43
CA PRO A 404 -19.22 -11.46 7.32
C PRO A 404 -18.10 -10.68 6.62
N ARG A 405 -17.97 -9.39 6.98
CA ARG A 405 -17.01 -8.45 6.40
C ARG A 405 -15.57 -8.87 6.67
N GLU A 406 -14.80 -9.06 5.62
CA GLU A 406 -13.36 -9.31 5.74
C GLU A 406 -12.53 -8.08 5.39
N GLN A 407 -11.43 -7.86 6.11
CA GLN A 407 -10.49 -6.77 5.86
C GLN A 407 -9.28 -7.29 5.08
N LEU A 408 -8.80 -6.49 4.14
CA LEU A 408 -7.65 -6.81 3.30
C LEU A 408 -6.33 -6.46 4.01
N ASN A 409 -5.34 -7.34 3.92
CA ASN A 409 -3.94 -7.00 4.14
C ASN A 409 -3.29 -6.64 2.80
N GLU A 410 -2.74 -5.43 2.67
CA GLU A 410 -1.96 -5.02 1.49
C GLU A 410 -0.51 -5.52 1.52
N ASN A 411 -0.06 -6.06 2.66
CA ASN A 411 1.30 -6.52 2.87
C ASN A 411 1.42 -8.05 2.84
N THR A 412 2.64 -8.55 2.60
CA THR A 412 2.94 -9.97 2.77
C THR A 412 2.82 -10.37 4.25
N GLY A 413 2.52 -11.64 4.53
CA GLY A 413 2.53 -12.18 5.89
C GLY A 413 3.90 -12.63 6.38
N PHE A 414 4.95 -12.36 5.59
CA PHE A 414 6.31 -12.77 5.91
C PHE A 414 7.09 -11.61 6.51
N VAL A 415 8.18 -11.95 7.19
CA VAL A 415 9.22 -10.99 7.55
C VAL A 415 10.23 -10.98 6.41
N ASP A 416 9.98 -10.18 5.38
CA ASP A 416 10.75 -10.18 4.14
C ASP A 416 11.19 -8.79 3.67
N ALA A 417 11.08 -7.81 4.57
CA ALA A 417 11.45 -6.43 4.33
C ALA A 417 10.61 -5.72 3.26
N SER A 418 9.35 -6.14 3.06
CA SER A 418 8.38 -5.54 2.16
C SER A 418 8.11 -4.06 2.45
N MET A 419 8.31 -3.58 3.68
CA MET A 419 8.24 -2.14 3.99
C MET A 419 9.32 -1.31 3.25
N ILE A 420 10.39 -1.95 2.79
CA ILE A 420 11.44 -1.34 1.96
C ILE A 420 11.16 -1.59 0.48
N TYR A 421 10.84 -2.85 0.14
CA TYR A 421 10.78 -3.34 -1.24
C TYR A 421 9.37 -3.37 -1.86
N GLY A 422 8.36 -2.93 -1.12
CA GLY A 422 6.96 -3.01 -1.51
C GLY A 422 6.43 -4.45 -1.51
N SER A 423 5.10 -4.56 -1.57
CA SER A 423 4.37 -5.84 -1.65
C SER A 423 3.83 -6.12 -3.06
N SER A 424 4.30 -5.40 -4.08
CA SER A 424 3.84 -5.57 -5.46
C SER A 424 4.98 -5.32 -6.46
N SER A 425 5.13 -6.22 -7.42
CA SER A 425 6.04 -6.01 -8.56
C SER A 425 5.63 -4.82 -9.43
N LYS A 426 4.33 -4.44 -9.43
CA LYS A 426 3.83 -3.25 -10.13
C LYS A 426 4.36 -1.94 -9.51
N ASP A 427 4.67 -1.94 -8.22
CA ASP A 427 5.13 -0.75 -7.49
C ASP A 427 6.66 -0.62 -7.47
N LEU A 428 7.40 -1.66 -7.87
CA LEU A 428 8.87 -1.73 -7.78
C LEU A 428 9.58 -0.54 -8.41
N HIS A 429 9.07 -0.05 -9.56
CA HIS A 429 9.63 1.08 -10.28
C HIS A 429 9.67 2.38 -9.45
N LYS A 430 8.84 2.50 -8.41
CA LYS A 430 8.76 3.68 -7.53
C LYS A 430 10.02 3.83 -6.67
N PHE A 431 10.66 2.73 -6.29
CA PHE A 431 11.79 2.74 -5.34
C PHE A 431 13.04 1.98 -5.82
N ARG A 432 12.97 1.14 -6.85
CA ARG A 432 14.16 0.52 -7.48
C ARG A 432 14.75 1.42 -8.57
N ASP A 433 16.08 1.49 -8.63
CA ASP A 433 16.79 2.28 -9.64
C ASP A 433 16.96 1.49 -10.94
N GLY A 434 15.92 1.50 -11.77
CA GLY A 434 15.91 0.87 -13.09
C GLY A 434 16.32 -0.61 -13.05
N ARG A 435 17.24 -0.99 -13.94
CA ARG A 435 17.83 -2.34 -14.00
C ARG A 435 19.11 -2.48 -13.18
N THR A 436 19.48 -1.49 -12.38
CA THR A 436 20.63 -1.59 -11.48
C THR A 436 20.34 -2.54 -10.32
N GLY A 437 21.39 -2.81 -9.54
CA GLY A 437 21.27 -3.51 -8.27
C GLY A 437 20.77 -2.67 -7.10
N LEU A 438 20.43 -1.40 -7.32
CA LEU A 438 20.24 -0.39 -6.27
C LEU A 438 18.77 0.02 -6.09
N LEU A 439 18.48 0.54 -4.90
CA LEU A 439 17.31 1.36 -4.62
C LEU A 439 17.61 2.83 -4.96
N LYS A 440 16.58 3.53 -5.45
CA LYS A 440 16.61 4.98 -5.69
C LYS A 440 16.88 5.71 -4.38
N MET A 441 17.79 6.67 -4.43
CA MET A 441 18.16 7.51 -3.30
C MET A 441 18.53 8.90 -3.81
N ASP A 442 17.95 9.93 -3.24
CA ASP A 442 18.26 11.33 -3.56
C ASP A 442 19.37 11.87 -2.66
N VAL A 443 20.01 12.95 -3.11
CA VAL A 443 20.95 13.73 -2.30
C VAL A 443 20.25 15.00 -1.84
N PHE A 444 20.10 15.17 -0.53
CA PHE A 444 19.51 16.36 0.07
C PHE A 444 20.33 16.76 1.31
N ASN A 445 20.72 18.04 1.40
CA ASN A 445 21.60 18.57 2.45
C ASN A 445 22.84 17.69 2.69
N ASN A 446 23.52 17.28 1.61
CA ASN A 446 24.68 16.38 1.60
C ASN A 446 24.43 14.99 2.22
N GLN A 447 23.16 14.57 2.36
CA GLN A 447 22.79 13.25 2.86
C GLN A 447 22.06 12.45 1.78
N ARG A 448 22.26 11.12 1.79
CA ARG A 448 21.52 10.20 0.93
C ARG A 448 20.19 9.85 1.57
N VAL A 449 19.09 10.38 1.06
CA VAL A 449 17.74 10.14 1.58
C VAL A 449 16.91 9.34 0.58
N LEU A 450 15.74 8.88 1.02
CA LEU A 450 14.78 8.28 0.10
C LEU A 450 14.29 9.32 -0.91
N PRO A 451 13.81 8.91 -2.09
CA PRO A 451 13.38 9.85 -3.11
C PRO A 451 12.19 10.68 -2.65
N PHE A 452 12.20 11.98 -2.94
CA PHE A 452 11.06 12.85 -2.69
C PHE A 452 11.04 14.06 -3.64
N ASP A 453 9.91 14.76 -3.69
CA ASP A 453 9.74 15.91 -4.57
C ASP A 453 10.38 17.18 -3.97
N HIS A 454 11.60 17.49 -4.40
CA HIS A 454 12.35 18.67 -3.97
C HIS A 454 11.66 20.00 -4.33
N SER A 455 10.79 20.03 -5.36
CA SER A 455 10.09 21.24 -5.79
C SER A 455 9.09 21.75 -4.74
N LYS A 456 8.71 20.89 -3.80
CA LYS A 456 7.84 21.23 -2.67
C LYS A 456 8.58 21.84 -1.48
N CYS A 457 9.91 21.93 -1.53
CA CYS A 457 10.68 22.62 -0.51
C CYS A 457 10.58 24.14 -0.69
N GLY A 458 10.22 24.88 0.36
CA GLY A 458 10.28 26.35 0.34
C GLY A 458 11.71 26.89 0.47
N SER A 459 12.57 26.16 1.20
CA SER A 459 14.02 26.34 1.26
C SER A 459 14.67 25.04 1.77
N PRO A 460 16.00 24.86 1.68
CA PRO A 460 16.68 23.67 2.22
C PRO A 460 16.42 23.40 3.71
N ASP A 461 16.21 24.47 4.49
CA ASP A 461 15.93 24.41 5.93
C ASP A 461 14.43 24.35 6.26
N LYS A 462 13.57 24.51 5.25
CA LYS A 462 12.11 24.47 5.37
C LYS A 462 11.53 23.59 4.27
N CYS A 463 11.81 22.28 4.40
CA CYS A 463 11.25 21.28 3.51
C CYS A 463 10.38 20.28 4.28
N SER A 464 9.14 20.12 3.83
CA SER A 464 8.29 19.00 4.24
C SER A 464 8.51 17.87 3.24
N ALA A 465 9.41 16.96 3.59
CA ALA A 465 9.74 15.81 2.75
C ALA A 465 8.66 14.72 2.89
N SER A 466 8.12 14.27 1.76
CA SER A 466 7.28 13.09 1.67
C SER A 466 8.03 12.04 0.87
N PHE A 467 8.74 11.16 1.57
CA PHE A 467 9.57 10.12 0.99
C PHE A 467 8.73 9.05 0.27
N THR A 468 9.29 8.58 -0.84
CA THR A 468 8.82 7.40 -1.58
C THR A 468 9.53 6.17 -1.05
N ALA A 469 8.76 5.19 -0.56
CA ALA A 469 9.27 3.93 0.00
C ALA A 469 8.34 2.77 -0.37
N GLY A 470 8.77 1.53 -0.07
CA GLY A 470 7.93 0.34 -0.21
C GLY A 470 6.64 0.38 0.62
N ASP A 471 6.66 1.07 1.76
CA ASP A 471 5.48 1.39 2.57
C ASP A 471 5.27 2.90 2.70
N ILE A 472 4.07 3.36 2.33
CA ILE A 472 3.72 4.79 2.31
C ILE A 472 3.71 5.45 3.70
N ARG A 473 3.62 4.66 4.78
CA ARG A 473 3.59 5.15 6.16
C ARG A 473 4.99 5.44 6.69
N ALA A 474 6.04 5.29 5.88
CA ALA A 474 7.40 5.72 6.22
C ALA A 474 7.46 7.19 6.71
N ASN A 475 6.52 8.03 6.26
CA ASN A 475 6.44 9.46 6.56
C ASN A 475 5.66 9.82 7.84
N LEU A 476 5.23 8.85 8.67
CA LEU A 476 4.41 9.16 9.85
C LEU A 476 5.13 10.00 10.91
N PHE A 477 6.43 9.76 11.12
CA PHE A 477 7.28 10.52 12.03
C PHE A 477 8.76 10.24 11.75
N ILE A 478 9.65 11.09 12.27
CA ILE A 478 11.06 11.17 11.86
C ILE A 478 11.82 9.87 12.13
N GLY A 479 11.55 9.23 13.26
CA GLY A 479 12.22 7.97 13.61
C GLY A 479 11.91 6.85 12.61
N LEU A 480 10.67 6.75 12.13
CA LEU A 480 10.29 5.74 11.15
C LEU A 480 10.91 6.03 9.79
N ALA A 481 10.86 7.27 9.32
CA ALA A 481 11.52 7.66 8.07
C ALA A 481 13.02 7.34 8.12
N SER A 482 13.67 7.58 9.26
CA SER A 482 15.08 7.27 9.49
C SER A 482 15.38 5.77 9.36
N MET A 483 14.50 4.90 9.86
CA MET A 483 14.65 3.43 9.69
C MET A 483 14.55 3.02 8.22
N HIS A 484 13.60 3.55 7.47
CA HIS A 484 13.49 3.26 6.05
C HIS A 484 14.71 3.74 5.27
N ILE A 485 15.23 4.94 5.56
CA ILE A 485 16.46 5.47 4.94
C ILE A 485 17.65 4.57 5.30
N LEU A 486 17.79 4.17 6.57
CA LEU A 486 18.90 3.34 7.04
C LEU A 486 18.97 2.02 6.27
N PHE A 487 17.86 1.30 6.15
CA PHE A 487 17.87 0.01 5.46
C PHE A 487 17.91 0.14 3.93
N ALA A 488 17.41 1.24 3.35
CA ALA A 488 17.63 1.52 1.93
C ALA A 488 19.12 1.78 1.63
N ARG A 489 19.82 2.51 2.51
CA ARG A 489 21.28 2.67 2.45
C ARG A 489 22.00 1.33 2.60
N GLU A 490 21.55 0.48 3.53
CA GLU A 490 22.14 -0.85 3.74
C GLU A 490 21.99 -1.75 2.51
N HIS A 491 20.82 -1.74 1.85
CA HIS A 491 20.65 -2.44 0.58
C HIS A 491 21.65 -1.97 -0.47
N ASN A 492 21.80 -0.66 -0.65
CA ASN A 492 22.74 -0.11 -1.62
C ASN A 492 24.19 -0.45 -1.26
N ARG A 493 24.56 -0.43 0.03
CA ARG A 493 25.89 -0.85 0.49
C ARG A 493 26.17 -2.31 0.14
N VAL A 494 25.23 -3.21 0.45
CA VAL A 494 25.33 -4.64 0.12
C VAL A 494 25.40 -4.87 -1.39
N ALA A 495 24.52 -4.23 -2.15
CA ALA A 495 24.49 -4.33 -3.61
C ALA A 495 25.79 -3.86 -4.27
N THR A 496 26.37 -2.74 -3.82
CA THR A 496 27.68 -2.27 -4.30
C THR A 496 28.78 -3.29 -4.04
N ILE A 497 28.83 -3.87 -2.83
CA ILE A 497 29.81 -4.91 -2.51
C ILE A 497 29.62 -6.14 -3.40
N LEU A 498 28.38 -6.60 -3.57
CA LEU A 498 28.05 -7.76 -4.41
C LEU A 498 28.42 -7.54 -5.88
N SER A 499 28.20 -6.33 -6.40
CA SER A 499 28.58 -5.96 -7.76
C SER A 499 30.11 -5.95 -7.94
N ASN A 500 30.87 -5.52 -6.93
CA ASN A 500 32.32 -5.49 -6.98
C ASN A 500 32.95 -6.89 -6.96
N ILE A 501 32.44 -7.78 -6.11
CA ILE A 501 32.97 -9.15 -6.00
C ILE A 501 32.42 -10.08 -7.10
N ASN A 502 31.31 -9.71 -7.75
CA ASN A 502 30.73 -10.45 -8.88
C ASN A 502 30.50 -9.53 -10.11
N PRO A 503 31.54 -9.11 -10.84
CA PRO A 503 31.40 -8.18 -11.97
C PRO A 503 30.49 -8.67 -13.11
N GLY A 504 30.31 -9.99 -13.24
CA GLY A 504 29.45 -10.60 -14.27
C GLY A 504 27.96 -10.68 -13.91
N TRP A 505 27.56 -10.29 -12.70
CA TRP A 505 26.15 -10.33 -12.30
C TRP A 505 25.33 -9.20 -12.94
N SER A 506 24.13 -9.53 -13.41
CA SER A 506 23.17 -8.51 -13.83
C SER A 506 22.68 -7.69 -12.63
N GLY A 507 22.22 -6.46 -12.85
CA GLY A 507 21.65 -5.67 -11.77
C GLY A 507 20.40 -6.30 -11.14
N ASP A 508 19.62 -7.10 -11.88
CA ASP A 508 18.54 -7.93 -11.31
C ASP A 508 19.07 -8.96 -10.31
N ARG A 509 20.17 -9.64 -10.63
CA ARG A 509 20.83 -10.60 -9.74
C ARG A 509 21.36 -9.91 -8.48
N VAL A 510 22.05 -8.78 -8.64
CA VAL A 510 22.57 -7.98 -7.53
C VAL A 510 21.42 -7.49 -6.62
N PHE A 511 20.35 -6.95 -7.22
CA PHE A 511 19.19 -6.47 -6.47
C PHE A 511 18.54 -7.58 -5.64
N GLN A 512 18.27 -8.74 -6.24
CA GLN A 512 17.61 -9.85 -5.55
C GLN A 512 18.49 -10.44 -4.44
N GLU A 513 19.80 -10.54 -4.64
CA GLU A 513 20.73 -10.97 -3.59
C GLU A 513 20.83 -9.95 -2.45
N GLY A 514 20.91 -8.65 -2.79
CA GLY A 514 20.87 -7.58 -1.79
C GLY A 514 19.58 -7.61 -0.97
N ARG A 515 18.42 -7.75 -1.63
CA ARG A 515 17.11 -7.92 -0.98
C ARG A 515 17.08 -9.15 -0.07
N LYS A 516 17.62 -10.28 -0.52
CA LYS A 516 17.67 -11.53 0.24
C LYS A 516 18.50 -11.38 1.52
N ILE A 517 19.66 -10.71 1.44
CA ILE A 517 20.53 -10.46 2.59
C ILE A 517 19.89 -9.48 3.58
N VAL A 518 19.33 -8.37 3.10
CA VAL A 518 18.66 -7.38 3.96
C VAL A 518 17.43 -7.98 4.66
N GLY A 519 16.63 -8.77 3.94
CA GLY A 519 15.53 -9.53 4.56
C GLY A 519 16.01 -10.47 5.67
N ALA A 520 17.16 -11.14 5.47
CA ALA A 520 17.77 -11.98 6.50
C ALA A 520 18.29 -11.17 7.71
N GLN A 521 18.84 -9.97 7.50
CA GLN A 521 19.23 -9.06 8.59
C GLN A 521 18.00 -8.66 9.42
N VAL A 522 16.90 -8.27 8.77
CA VAL A 522 15.64 -7.92 9.43
C VAL A 522 15.10 -9.10 10.26
N GLN A 523 15.09 -10.31 9.69
CA GLN A 523 14.71 -11.53 10.42
C GLN A 523 15.65 -11.78 11.63
N ALA A 524 16.96 -11.66 11.44
CA ALA A 524 17.92 -11.90 12.51
C ALA A 524 17.71 -10.93 13.69
N ILE A 525 17.56 -9.62 13.42
CA ILE A 525 17.29 -8.63 14.46
C ILE A 525 15.96 -8.92 15.16
N LEU A 526 14.90 -9.23 14.39
CA LEU A 526 13.59 -9.55 14.96
C LEU A 526 13.67 -10.74 15.93
N TYR A 527 14.18 -11.88 15.49
CA TYR A 527 14.13 -13.12 16.27
C TYR A 527 15.22 -13.21 17.34
N ARG A 528 16.41 -12.63 17.13
CA ARG A 528 17.52 -12.71 18.08
C ARG A 528 17.55 -11.58 19.09
N GLU A 529 17.04 -10.39 18.73
CA GLU A 529 17.22 -9.20 19.56
C GLU A 529 15.90 -8.58 20.04
N PHE A 530 14.87 -8.54 19.20
CA PHE A 530 13.61 -7.88 19.54
C PHE A 530 12.65 -8.80 20.30
N LEU A 531 12.29 -9.96 19.72
CA LEU A 531 11.32 -10.87 20.33
C LEU A 531 11.71 -11.36 21.74
N PRO A 532 13.00 -11.66 22.04
CA PRO A 532 13.38 -12.03 23.41
C PRO A 532 13.13 -10.90 24.43
N LYS A 533 13.27 -9.64 24.03
CA LYS A 533 13.01 -8.48 24.90
C LYS A 533 11.51 -8.24 25.12
N ILE A 534 10.69 -8.53 24.11
CA ILE A 534 9.22 -8.38 24.20
C ILE A 534 8.57 -9.55 24.95
N LEU A 535 8.97 -10.79 24.64
CA LEU A 535 8.34 -11.99 25.20
C LEU A 535 8.97 -12.43 26.52
N GLY A 536 10.17 -11.97 26.84
CA GLY A 536 10.88 -12.34 28.07
C GLY A 536 10.98 -13.86 28.23
N ASN A 537 10.64 -14.34 29.42
CA ASN A 537 10.68 -15.77 29.75
C ASN A 537 9.75 -16.64 28.88
N SER A 538 8.74 -16.05 28.24
CA SER A 538 7.80 -16.78 27.39
C SER A 538 8.38 -17.15 26.01
N ILE A 539 9.53 -16.60 25.61
CA ILE A 539 10.14 -16.84 24.28
C ILE A 539 10.34 -18.33 23.98
N GLY A 540 10.78 -19.11 24.98
CA GLY A 540 11.06 -20.54 24.82
C GLY A 540 9.80 -21.37 24.56
N ASN A 541 8.68 -21.00 25.20
CA ASN A 541 7.42 -21.72 25.08
C ASN A 541 6.59 -21.27 23.87
N VAL A 542 6.68 -19.99 23.48
CA VAL A 542 5.88 -19.41 22.39
C VAL A 542 6.55 -19.58 21.03
N ILE A 543 7.86 -19.33 20.93
CA ILE A 543 8.61 -19.40 19.67
C ILE A 543 9.49 -20.65 19.63
N GLY A 544 10.27 -20.90 20.68
CA GLY A 544 11.16 -22.04 20.78
C GLY A 544 12.28 -22.08 19.71
N PRO A 545 13.08 -23.16 19.68
CA PRO A 545 14.09 -23.34 18.64
C PRO A 545 13.47 -23.65 17.28
N TYR A 546 14.07 -23.12 16.21
CA TYR A 546 13.62 -23.37 14.84
C TYR A 546 13.86 -24.83 14.44
N LYS A 547 12.81 -25.54 14.01
CA LYS A 547 12.84 -26.97 13.64
C LYS A 547 12.88 -27.21 12.13
N GLY A 548 13.05 -26.15 11.33
CA GLY A 548 12.95 -26.21 9.88
C GLY A 548 11.59 -25.72 9.35
N TYR A 549 11.49 -25.62 8.02
CA TYR A 549 10.29 -25.16 7.33
C TYR A 549 9.21 -26.25 7.38
N ASN A 550 8.00 -25.87 7.78
CA ASN A 550 6.81 -26.74 7.76
C ASN A 550 5.79 -26.16 6.76
N PRO A 551 5.51 -26.83 5.62
CA PRO A 551 4.58 -26.35 4.61
C PRO A 551 3.10 -26.35 5.05
N GLU A 552 2.75 -26.97 6.17
CA GLU A 552 1.38 -26.96 6.70
C GLU A 552 1.08 -25.76 7.61
N VAL A 553 2.11 -24.99 8.00
CA VAL A 553 1.90 -23.75 8.77
C VAL A 553 1.32 -22.68 7.87
N ASN A 554 0.23 -22.04 8.33
CA ASN A 554 -0.35 -20.88 7.66
C ASN A 554 0.36 -19.60 8.11
N PRO A 555 1.14 -18.91 7.26
CA PRO A 555 1.85 -17.69 7.58
C PRO A 555 0.98 -16.42 7.43
N THR A 556 -0.32 -16.56 7.16
CA THR A 556 -1.22 -15.41 7.01
C THR A 556 -1.39 -14.71 8.35
N VAL A 557 -1.12 -13.41 8.40
CA VAL A 557 -1.22 -12.62 9.63
C VAL A 557 -2.66 -12.59 10.14
N ALA A 558 -2.83 -12.83 11.43
CA ALA A 558 -4.15 -12.81 12.06
C ALA A 558 -4.70 -11.39 12.22
N ASN A 559 -6.00 -11.23 12.01
CA ASN A 559 -6.71 -9.96 12.18
C ASN A 559 -6.52 -9.41 13.60
N VAL A 560 -6.67 -10.26 14.62
CA VAL A 560 -6.49 -9.90 16.03
C VAL A 560 -5.05 -9.45 16.34
N PHE A 561 -4.06 -10.00 15.65
CA PHE A 561 -2.66 -9.63 15.83
C PHE A 561 -2.41 -8.18 15.39
N THR A 562 -2.87 -7.80 14.21
CA THR A 562 -2.59 -6.47 13.61
C THR A 562 -3.48 -5.36 14.13
N THR A 563 -4.72 -5.69 14.53
CA THR A 563 -5.70 -4.71 14.98
C THR A 563 -5.66 -4.48 16.49
N SER A 564 -5.19 -5.46 17.28
CA SER A 564 -5.18 -5.38 18.73
C SER A 564 -3.81 -5.74 19.33
N ALA A 565 -3.37 -7.00 19.24
CA ALA A 565 -2.25 -7.48 20.05
C ALA A 565 -0.94 -6.72 19.79
N TYR A 566 -0.55 -6.53 18.53
CA TYR A 566 0.71 -5.88 18.15
C TYR A 566 0.64 -4.34 18.27
N ARG A 567 -0.48 -3.78 18.73
CA ARG A 567 -0.63 -2.34 19.03
C ARG A 567 -0.14 -1.96 20.42
N PHE A 568 0.36 -2.92 21.23
CA PHE A 568 0.94 -2.66 22.54
C PHE A 568 2.04 -1.58 22.48
N GLY A 569 2.78 -1.49 21.37
CA GLY A 569 3.84 -0.50 21.15
C GLY A 569 3.37 0.95 21.20
N HIS A 570 2.07 1.23 21.02
CA HIS A 570 1.53 2.59 21.18
C HIS A 570 1.70 3.12 22.62
N GLY A 571 1.72 2.24 23.62
CA GLY A 571 2.00 2.60 25.01
C GLY A 571 3.48 2.89 25.30
N MET A 572 4.39 2.60 24.36
CA MET A 572 5.83 2.84 24.50
C MET A 572 6.27 4.20 23.94
N LEU A 573 5.33 5.03 23.48
CA LEU A 573 5.59 6.33 22.88
C LEU A 573 5.76 7.42 23.95
N GLN A 574 6.92 8.07 23.99
CA GLN A 574 7.27 9.06 25.02
C GLN A 574 7.28 10.52 24.50
N SER A 575 6.48 10.80 23.46
CA SER A 575 6.46 11.99 22.59
C SER A 575 7.46 11.92 21.41
N TYR A 576 6.94 12.06 20.20
CA TYR A 576 7.72 12.16 18.97
C TYR A 576 7.28 13.40 18.19
N PRO A 577 8.21 14.14 17.56
CA PRO A 577 7.85 15.07 16.51
C PRO A 577 7.26 14.26 15.33
N LEU A 578 5.97 14.46 15.06
CA LEU A 578 5.35 14.05 13.80
C LEU A 578 6.03 14.85 12.66
N ILE A 579 6.25 14.21 11.51
CA ILE A 579 6.81 14.88 10.31
C ILE A 579 5.81 15.89 9.75
#